data_AF-F9PGI6-F1
#
_entry.id   AF-F9PGI6-F1
#
_cell.length_a   1.000
_cell.length_b   1.000
_cell.length_c   1.000
_cell.angle_alpha   90.00
_cell.angle_beta   90.00
_cell.angle_gamma   90.00
#
_symmetry.space_group_name_H-M   'P 1'
#
loop_
_entity.id
_entity.type
_entity.pdbx_description
1 polymer ?
#
loop_
_entity_poly.entity_id
_entity_poly.type
_entity_poly.pdbx_seq_one_letter_code
_entity_poly.pdbx_strand_id
1 'polypeptide(L)'
;MTAPVAHSESVPESLTRLVMSHLREIPDFPEPGVLFRDITPLLADGQAFAALVEGLADHYRGRIDAIAGLESRGFILAAPLAVRLGVGMITVRKGGKLPGPVIGVDYALEYGTARMELRPETVTKGARVLVIDDVLATGGTAAASISLIEQAGATVEAICMLLELSDLGGRRQLQGREVDSIVIF
;
A
#
# COMPACT_ATOMS: atom_id res chain seq x y z
N MET A 1 -7.73 26.67 11.04
CA MET A 1 -8.67 25.57 10.74
C MET A 1 -7.95 24.68 9.74
N THR A 2 -7.52 23.50 10.16
CA THR A 2 -7.04 22.46 9.24
C THR A 2 -8.20 22.08 8.32
N ALA A 3 -7.94 21.98 7.02
CA ALA A 3 -8.94 21.51 6.07
C ALA A 3 -9.50 20.13 6.53
N PRO A 4 -10.77 19.81 6.25
CA PRO A 4 -11.29 18.48 6.52
C PRO A 4 -10.42 17.45 5.79
N VAL A 5 -9.92 16.47 6.55
CA VAL A 5 -9.07 15.42 5.99
C VAL A 5 -9.96 14.48 5.18
N ALA A 6 -9.66 14.36 3.89
CA ALA A 6 -10.40 13.47 3.01
C ALA A 6 -9.96 12.01 3.20
N HIS A 7 -10.87 11.07 2.92
CA HIS A 7 -10.66 9.62 2.93
C HIS A 7 -11.62 8.98 1.93
N SER A 8 -11.39 7.71 1.59
CA SER A 8 -12.33 6.98 0.72
C SER A 8 -13.59 6.62 1.49
N GLU A 9 -14.78 6.76 0.88
CA GLU A 9 -16.08 6.56 1.57
C GLU A 9 -16.27 5.15 2.15
N SER A 10 -15.62 4.15 1.55
CA SER A 10 -15.56 2.77 2.00
C SER A 10 -14.80 2.58 3.32
N VAL A 11 -13.90 3.52 3.66
CA VAL A 11 -13.01 3.42 4.82
C VAL A 11 -13.67 4.07 6.04
N PRO A 12 -13.68 3.41 7.22
CA PRO A 12 -14.19 4.02 8.44
C PRO A 12 -13.43 5.30 8.83
N GLU A 13 -14.14 6.41 9.05
CA GLU A 13 -13.56 7.70 9.47
C GLU A 13 -12.71 7.59 10.75
N SER A 14 -12.99 6.62 11.62
CA SER A 14 -12.17 6.34 12.80
C SER A 14 -10.72 5.99 12.47
N LEU A 15 -10.48 5.30 11.35
CA LEU A 15 -9.12 4.99 10.88
C LEU A 15 -8.42 6.26 10.40
N THR A 16 -9.11 7.12 9.66
CA THR A 16 -8.57 8.42 9.22
C THR A 16 -8.15 9.27 10.42
N ARG A 17 -9.01 9.39 11.45
CA ARG A 17 -8.68 10.11 12.68
C ARG A 17 -7.50 9.50 13.43
N LEU A 18 -7.45 8.17 13.52
CA LEU A 18 -6.35 7.45 14.15
C LEU A 18 -5.02 7.74 13.45
N VAL A 19 -4.97 7.62 12.12
CA VAL A 19 -3.75 7.90 11.35
C VAL A 19 -3.35 9.36 11.51
N MET A 20 -4.26 10.31 11.27
CA MET A 20 -3.95 11.76 11.34
C MET A 20 -3.42 12.21 12.70
N SER A 21 -3.90 11.62 13.79
CA SER A 21 -3.41 11.95 15.15
C SER A 21 -1.99 11.43 15.44
N HIS A 22 -1.43 10.58 14.56
CA HIS A 22 -0.12 9.97 14.69
C HIS A 22 0.79 10.22 13.48
N LEU A 23 0.46 11.19 12.63
CA LEU A 23 1.34 11.66 11.57
C LEU A 23 2.22 12.80 12.07
N ARG A 24 3.45 12.84 11.56
CA ARG A 24 4.33 14.00 11.68
C ARG A 24 4.64 14.54 10.29
N GLU A 25 4.57 15.85 10.13
CA GLU A 25 5.03 16.51 8.92
C GLU A 25 6.51 16.88 9.08
N ILE A 26 7.32 16.56 8.07
CA ILE A 26 8.74 16.92 8.00
C ILE A 26 8.93 17.73 6.70
N PRO A 27 9.18 19.05 6.78
CA PRO A 27 9.45 19.85 5.59
C PRO A 27 10.83 19.52 5.01
N ASP A 28 10.97 19.75 3.70
CA ASP A 28 12.22 19.64 2.94
C ASP A 28 12.88 18.25 3.00
N PHE A 29 12.07 17.19 3.00
CA PHE A 29 12.55 15.81 2.97
C PHE A 29 11.81 14.97 1.90
N PRO A 30 12.51 14.15 1.10
CA PRO A 30 13.97 13.93 1.10
C PRO A 30 14.76 15.06 0.43
N GLU A 31 14.08 16.04 -0.16
CA GLU A 31 14.67 17.18 -0.85
C GLU A 31 13.86 18.48 -0.60
N PRO A 32 14.47 19.66 -0.82
CA PRO A 32 13.80 20.94 -0.60
C PRO A 32 12.48 21.07 -1.37
N GLY A 33 11.44 21.60 -0.71
CA GLY A 33 10.11 21.78 -1.26
C GLY A 33 9.16 20.59 -1.08
N VAL A 34 9.64 19.43 -0.60
CA VAL A 34 8.79 18.27 -0.32
C VAL A 34 8.35 18.26 1.14
N LEU A 35 7.03 18.18 1.38
CA LEU A 35 6.47 17.98 2.71
C LEU A 35 6.25 16.49 2.97
N PHE A 36 7.19 15.87 3.68
CA PHE A 36 7.12 14.44 3.99
C PHE A 36 6.12 14.15 5.10
N ARG A 37 5.30 13.13 4.90
CA ARG A 37 4.33 12.63 5.87
C ARG A 37 4.89 11.40 6.56
N ASP A 38 5.48 11.61 7.73
CA ASP A 38 6.13 10.59 8.53
C ASP A 38 5.10 9.79 9.35
N ILE A 39 5.03 8.49 9.06
CA ILE A 39 4.15 7.52 9.71
C ILE A 39 4.82 6.85 10.91
N THR A 40 6.11 7.09 11.17
CA THR A 40 6.83 6.40 12.24
C THR A 40 6.24 6.61 13.64
N PRO A 41 5.61 7.75 14.00
CA PRO A 41 4.94 7.86 15.30
C PRO A 41 3.75 6.90 15.43
N LEU A 42 2.98 6.69 14.36
CA LEU A 42 1.91 5.69 14.31
C LEU A 42 2.44 4.27 14.53
N LEU A 43 3.58 3.94 13.92
CA LEU A 43 4.22 2.64 14.05
C LEU A 43 4.85 2.42 15.43
N ALA A 44 5.34 3.50 16.06
CA ALA A 44 5.95 3.46 17.38
C ALA A 44 4.93 3.35 18.52
N ASP A 45 3.69 3.78 18.29
CA ASP A 45 2.58 3.57 19.22
C ASP A 45 1.94 2.20 18.97
N GLY A 46 2.27 1.23 19.82
CA GLY A 46 1.77 -0.14 19.68
C GLY A 46 0.24 -0.27 19.79
N GLN A 47 -0.44 0.61 20.54
CA GLN A 47 -1.90 0.58 20.65
C GLN A 47 -2.54 1.15 19.39
N ALA A 48 -2.04 2.28 18.89
CA ALA A 48 -2.52 2.88 17.66
C ALA A 48 -2.26 1.97 16.46
N PHE A 49 -1.08 1.36 16.37
CA PHE A 49 -0.76 0.46 15.28
C PHE A 49 -1.63 -0.81 15.32
N ALA A 50 -1.85 -1.40 16.50
CA ALA A 50 -2.76 -2.53 16.65
C ALA A 50 -4.20 -2.16 16.26
N ALA A 51 -4.68 -0.97 16.65
CA ALA A 51 -6.01 -0.49 16.29
C ALA A 51 -6.18 -0.25 14.77
N LEU A 52 -5.14 0.26 14.10
CA LEU A 52 -5.14 0.36 12.63
C LEU A 52 -5.25 -1.02 11.99
N VAL A 53 -4.41 -1.97 12.41
CA VAL A 53 -4.41 -3.34 11.88
C VAL A 53 -5.76 -4.01 12.11
N GLU A 54 -6.37 -3.81 13.28
CA GLU A 54 -7.69 -4.34 13.61
C GLU A 54 -8.76 -3.79 12.66
N GLY A 55 -8.86 -2.47 12.50
CA GLY A 55 -9.88 -1.88 11.66
C GLY A 55 -9.71 -2.23 10.18
N LEU A 56 -8.47 -2.33 9.69
CA LEU A 56 -8.19 -2.85 8.34
C LEU A 56 -8.59 -4.32 8.21
N ALA A 57 -8.32 -5.14 9.23
CA ALA A 57 -8.71 -6.55 9.22
C ALA A 57 -10.23 -6.70 9.16
N ASP A 58 -10.97 -5.92 9.93
CA ASP A 58 -12.44 -5.96 9.91
C ASP A 58 -13.01 -5.50 8.57
N HIS A 59 -12.41 -4.48 7.94
CA HIS A 59 -12.82 -4.00 6.62
C HIS A 59 -12.61 -5.03 5.50
N TYR A 60 -11.51 -5.80 5.55
CA TYR A 60 -11.16 -6.77 4.50
C TYR A 60 -11.53 -8.23 4.81
N ARG A 61 -12.11 -8.52 5.99
CA ARG A 61 -12.40 -9.90 6.42
C ARG A 61 -13.31 -10.63 5.42
N GLY A 62 -12.87 -11.79 4.95
CA GLY A 62 -13.61 -12.62 3.98
C GLY A 62 -13.59 -12.12 2.53
N ARG A 63 -13.05 -10.92 2.27
CA ARG A 63 -12.96 -10.33 0.93
C ARG A 63 -11.70 -10.75 0.18
N ILE A 64 -10.64 -11.13 0.90
CA ILE A 64 -9.32 -11.41 0.35
C ILE A 64 -8.76 -12.75 0.83
N ASP A 65 -7.86 -13.31 0.04
CA ASP A 65 -7.22 -14.62 0.28
C ASP A 65 -5.70 -14.47 0.49
N ALA A 66 -5.11 -13.32 0.11
CA ALA A 66 -3.71 -12.98 0.35
C ALA A 66 -3.50 -11.46 0.34
N ILE A 67 -2.35 -11.00 0.87
CA ILE A 67 -1.95 -9.59 0.90
C ILE A 67 -0.61 -9.41 0.21
N ALA A 68 -0.55 -8.57 -0.80
CA ALA A 68 0.70 -8.12 -1.41
C ALA A 68 1.15 -6.80 -0.77
N GLY A 69 2.20 -6.86 0.05
CA GLY A 69 2.87 -5.65 0.51
C GLY A 69 3.87 -5.15 -0.52
N LEU A 70 3.99 -3.84 -0.70
CA LEU A 70 5.01 -3.24 -1.57
C LEU A 70 6.23 -2.81 -0.73
N GLU A 71 7.44 -3.11 -1.23
CA GLU A 71 8.67 -2.83 -0.49
C GLU A 71 8.92 -1.33 -0.26
N SER A 72 9.44 -0.90 0.89
CA SER A 72 9.62 -1.64 2.16
C SER A 72 8.52 -1.34 3.16
N ARG A 73 7.96 -0.13 3.12
CA ARG A 73 7.04 0.37 4.15
C ARG A 73 5.68 -0.31 4.07
N GLY A 74 5.22 -0.67 2.87
CA GLY A 74 4.06 -1.54 2.69
C GLY A 74 4.18 -2.89 3.41
N PHE A 75 5.40 -3.43 3.61
CA PHE A 75 5.56 -4.67 4.39
C PHE A 75 5.23 -4.49 5.87
N ILE A 76 5.50 -3.32 6.42
CA ILE A 76 5.24 -3.01 7.83
C ILE A 76 3.74 -3.08 8.09
N LEU A 77 2.91 -2.64 7.14
CA LEU A 77 1.45 -2.71 7.22
C LEU A 77 0.91 -4.10 6.85
N ALA A 78 1.44 -4.70 5.78
CA ALA A 78 0.95 -5.96 5.23
C ALA A 78 1.15 -7.15 6.18
N ALA A 79 2.34 -7.28 6.79
CA ALA A 79 2.69 -8.43 7.61
C ALA A 79 1.75 -8.63 8.82
N PRO A 80 1.52 -7.63 9.69
CA PRO A 80 0.60 -7.80 10.82
C PRO A 80 -0.85 -7.97 10.36
N LEU A 81 -1.26 -7.33 9.26
CA LEU A 81 -2.60 -7.52 8.70
C LEU A 81 -2.82 -8.96 8.19
N ALA A 82 -1.82 -9.54 7.51
CA ALA A 82 -1.86 -10.92 7.04
C ALA A 82 -1.98 -11.91 8.21
N VAL A 83 -1.18 -11.70 9.27
CA VAL A 83 -1.28 -12.46 10.53
C VAL A 83 -2.67 -12.34 11.14
N ARG A 84 -3.21 -11.11 11.22
CA ARG A 84 -4.52 -10.85 11.84
C ARG A 84 -5.69 -11.47 11.08
N LEU A 85 -5.59 -11.54 9.76
CA LEU A 85 -6.58 -12.15 8.88
C LEU A 85 -6.40 -13.66 8.70
N GLY A 86 -5.24 -14.21 9.09
CA GLY A 86 -4.92 -15.62 8.90
C GLY A 86 -4.67 -16.00 7.44
N VAL A 87 -4.17 -15.04 6.63
CA VAL A 87 -3.90 -15.22 5.20
C VAL A 87 -2.40 -15.09 4.90
N GLY A 88 -1.99 -15.54 3.71
CA GLY A 88 -0.60 -15.41 3.26
C GLY A 88 -0.23 -13.98 2.87
N MET A 89 1.05 -13.65 2.98
CA MET A 89 1.62 -12.41 2.48
C MET A 89 2.52 -12.68 1.26
N ILE A 90 2.28 -11.93 0.19
CA ILE A 90 3.09 -11.88 -1.03
C ILE A 90 4.02 -10.67 -0.92
N THR A 91 5.30 -10.86 -1.24
CA THR A 91 6.29 -9.77 -1.26
C THR A 91 6.52 -9.30 -2.68
N VAL A 92 6.26 -8.02 -2.97
CA VAL A 92 6.66 -7.38 -4.22
C VAL A 92 7.81 -6.42 -3.94
N ARG A 93 8.94 -6.62 -4.62
CA ARG A 93 10.22 -5.99 -4.25
C ARG A 93 10.85 -5.24 -5.41
N LYS A 94 11.76 -4.32 -5.10
CA LYS A 94 12.63 -3.73 -6.12
C LYS A 94 13.55 -4.80 -6.73
N GLY A 95 13.95 -4.60 -7.97
CA GLY A 95 14.80 -5.53 -8.72
C GLY A 95 16.05 -6.01 -7.97
N GLY A 96 16.31 -7.32 -8.02
CA GLY A 96 17.50 -7.95 -7.43
C GLY A 96 17.43 -8.23 -5.93
N LYS A 97 16.25 -8.08 -5.30
CA LYS A 97 16.07 -8.31 -3.85
C LYS A 97 15.40 -9.64 -3.49
N LEU A 98 14.78 -10.32 -4.46
CA LEU A 98 14.14 -11.63 -4.25
C LEU A 98 15.10 -12.76 -4.66
N PRO A 99 15.18 -13.85 -3.88
CA PRO A 99 15.97 -15.02 -4.27
C PRO A 99 15.21 -15.88 -5.29
N GLY A 100 15.95 -16.62 -6.11
CA GLY A 100 15.38 -17.60 -7.05
C GLY A 100 14.68 -16.99 -8.27
N PRO A 101 13.85 -17.77 -8.99
CA PRO A 101 13.15 -17.29 -10.18
C PRO A 101 12.12 -16.20 -9.86
N VAL A 102 12.13 -15.13 -10.65
CA VAL A 102 11.23 -13.98 -10.54
C VAL A 102 10.65 -13.62 -11.90
N ILE A 103 9.44 -13.03 -11.88
CA ILE A 103 8.95 -12.17 -12.96
C ILE A 103 9.14 -10.72 -12.54
N GLY A 104 9.30 -9.81 -13.50
CA GLY A 104 9.48 -8.39 -13.18
C GLY A 104 8.98 -7.47 -14.27
N VAL A 105 8.52 -6.29 -13.84
CA VAL A 105 7.97 -5.23 -14.66
C VAL A 105 8.80 -3.97 -14.44
N ASP A 106 9.28 -3.40 -15.54
CA ASP A 106 9.96 -2.11 -15.53
C ASP A 106 8.92 -1.00 -15.67
N TYR A 107 9.11 0.11 -14.97
CA TYR A 107 8.26 1.29 -15.03
C TYR A 107 9.10 2.57 -15.08
N ALA A 108 8.55 3.60 -15.72
CA ALA A 108 9.22 4.87 -15.87
C ALA A 108 9.16 5.69 -14.58
N LEU A 109 10.28 6.33 -14.26
CA LEU A 109 10.37 7.44 -13.31
C LEU A 109 10.51 8.75 -14.09
N GLU A 110 10.42 9.89 -13.40
CA GLU A 110 10.73 11.20 -14.01
C GLU A 110 12.15 11.22 -14.61
N TYR A 111 13.09 10.58 -13.91
CA TYR A 111 14.45 10.36 -14.36
C TYR A 111 14.83 8.88 -14.23
N GLY A 112 14.75 8.15 -15.35
CA GLY A 112 15.18 6.75 -15.47
C GLY A 112 14.05 5.72 -15.38
N THR A 113 14.43 4.48 -15.11
CA THR A 113 13.50 3.35 -14.97
C THR A 113 13.75 2.64 -13.63
N ALA A 114 12.68 2.09 -13.08
CA ALA A 114 12.74 1.21 -11.92
C ALA A 114 12.07 -0.12 -12.25
N ARG A 115 12.41 -1.15 -11.48
CA ARG A 115 11.90 -2.52 -11.68
C ARG A 115 11.27 -3.04 -10.41
N MET A 116 10.05 -3.55 -10.53
CA MET A 116 9.42 -4.38 -9.49
C MET A 116 9.54 -5.86 -9.88
N GLU A 117 9.70 -6.72 -8.88
CA GLU A 117 9.83 -8.16 -9.03
C GLU A 117 8.92 -8.90 -8.04
N LEU A 118 8.48 -10.08 -8.48
CA LEU A 118 7.61 -10.99 -7.76
C LEU A 118 8.07 -12.43 -8.03
N ARG A 119 8.02 -13.29 -7.01
CA ARG A 119 8.18 -14.73 -7.18
C ARG A 119 6.82 -15.36 -7.54
N PRO A 120 6.59 -15.81 -8.78
CA PRO A 120 5.25 -16.26 -9.20
C PRO A 120 4.78 -17.50 -8.43
N GLU A 121 5.70 -18.35 -7.95
CA GLU A 121 5.40 -19.52 -7.13
C GLU A 121 4.78 -19.18 -5.76
N THR A 122 4.94 -17.94 -5.28
CA THR A 122 4.35 -17.49 -4.00
C THR A 122 2.90 -17.05 -4.15
N VAL A 123 2.39 -17.00 -5.38
CA VAL A 123 1.02 -16.56 -5.68
C VAL A 123 0.15 -17.76 -5.96
N THR A 124 -0.93 -17.89 -5.18
CA THR A 124 -1.97 -18.89 -5.46
C THR A 124 -2.84 -18.40 -6.61
N LYS A 125 -2.95 -19.20 -7.67
CA LYS A 125 -3.79 -18.87 -8.82
C LYS A 125 -5.26 -18.72 -8.40
N GLY A 126 -5.92 -17.67 -8.90
CA GLY A 126 -7.30 -17.33 -8.57
C GLY A 126 -7.49 -16.66 -7.21
N ALA A 127 -6.43 -16.44 -6.42
CA ALA A 127 -6.54 -15.75 -5.14
C ALA A 127 -6.94 -14.28 -5.34
N ARG A 128 -7.81 -13.78 -4.46
CA ARG A 128 -8.17 -12.36 -4.35
C ARG A 128 -7.13 -11.67 -3.47
N VAL A 129 -6.35 -10.78 -4.05
CA VAL A 129 -5.20 -10.15 -3.40
C VAL A 129 -5.52 -8.71 -3.03
N LEU A 130 -5.28 -8.34 -1.76
CA LEU A 130 -5.15 -6.95 -1.35
C LEU A 130 -3.75 -6.46 -1.67
N VAL A 131 -3.61 -5.38 -2.45
CA VAL A 131 -2.33 -4.66 -2.54
C VAL A 131 -2.31 -3.58 -1.46
N ILE A 132 -1.26 -3.50 -0.66
CA ILE A 132 -1.13 -2.49 0.39
C ILE A 132 0.24 -1.80 0.36
N ASP A 133 0.22 -0.48 0.47
CA ASP A 133 1.41 0.35 0.64
C ASP A 133 1.13 1.58 1.51
N ASP A 134 2.19 2.27 1.91
CA ASP A 134 2.07 3.41 2.80
C ASP A 134 1.71 4.73 2.10
N VAL A 135 2.16 4.95 0.86
CA VAL A 135 1.88 6.18 0.11
C VAL A 135 1.53 5.92 -1.35
N LEU A 136 0.37 6.39 -1.79
CA LEU A 136 0.04 6.56 -3.20
C LEU A 136 0.49 7.94 -3.69
N ALA A 137 1.58 7.95 -4.47
CA ALA A 137 2.07 9.14 -5.18
C ALA A 137 1.65 9.11 -6.66
N THR A 138 2.57 8.77 -7.57
CA THR A 138 2.31 8.71 -9.02
C THR A 138 1.59 7.42 -9.46
N GLY A 139 1.49 6.42 -8.58
CA GLY A 139 0.83 5.14 -8.84
C GLY A 139 1.67 4.11 -9.63
N GLY A 140 2.86 4.47 -10.12
CA GLY A 140 3.69 3.57 -10.94
C GLY A 140 4.08 2.27 -10.25
N THR A 141 4.52 2.34 -8.99
CA THR A 141 4.89 1.15 -8.20
C THR A 141 3.69 0.23 -7.97
N ALA A 142 2.52 0.79 -7.65
CA ALA A 142 1.30 0.01 -7.47
C ALA A 142 0.86 -0.66 -8.78
N ALA A 143 0.84 0.07 -9.90
CA ALA A 143 0.48 -0.47 -11.21
C ALA A 143 1.42 -1.59 -11.67
N ALA A 144 2.74 -1.42 -11.52
CA ALA A 144 3.71 -2.46 -11.83
C ALA A 144 3.50 -3.72 -10.97
N SER A 145 3.21 -3.53 -9.68
CA SER A 145 2.98 -4.62 -8.74
C SER A 145 1.70 -5.39 -9.04
N ILE A 146 0.62 -4.68 -9.36
CA ILE A 146 -0.66 -5.26 -9.81
C ILE A 146 -0.45 -6.12 -11.05
N SER A 147 0.27 -5.61 -12.05
CA SER A 147 0.56 -6.37 -13.27
C SER A 147 1.30 -7.67 -12.98
N LEU A 148 2.26 -7.67 -12.04
CA LEU A 148 2.97 -8.88 -11.63
C LEU A 148 2.05 -9.91 -10.96
N ILE A 149 1.17 -9.45 -10.07
CA ILE A 149 0.20 -10.30 -9.35
C ILE A 149 -0.76 -10.97 -10.35
N GLU A 150 -1.25 -10.20 -11.33
CA GLU A 150 -2.14 -10.70 -12.37
C GLU A 150 -1.43 -11.67 -13.33
N GLN A 151 -0.18 -11.38 -13.71
CA GLN A 151 0.65 -12.30 -14.50
C GLN A 151 0.92 -13.62 -13.76
N ALA A 152 1.03 -13.59 -12.43
CA ALA A 152 1.15 -14.78 -11.61
C ALA A 152 -0.18 -15.55 -11.43
N GLY A 153 -1.28 -15.02 -11.95
CA GLY A 153 -2.58 -15.69 -12.05
C GLY A 153 -3.54 -15.40 -10.89
N ALA A 154 -3.29 -14.38 -10.07
CA ALA A 154 -4.23 -13.89 -9.06
C ALA A 154 -5.01 -12.67 -9.56
N THR A 155 -6.04 -12.26 -8.83
CA THR A 155 -6.79 -11.02 -9.10
C THR A 155 -6.53 -10.02 -7.99
N VAL A 156 -6.39 -8.74 -8.32
CA VAL A 156 -6.31 -7.68 -7.31
C VAL A 156 -7.73 -7.25 -6.95
N GLU A 157 -8.17 -7.60 -5.75
CA GLU A 157 -9.50 -7.29 -5.22
C GLU A 157 -9.62 -5.81 -4.88
N ALA A 158 -8.65 -5.29 -4.14
CA ALA A 158 -8.60 -3.91 -3.70
C ALA A 158 -7.16 -3.44 -3.52
N ILE A 159 -7.00 -2.12 -3.44
CA ILE A 159 -5.74 -1.45 -3.18
C ILE A 159 -5.93 -0.58 -1.95
N CYS A 160 -5.17 -0.84 -0.89
CA CYS A 160 -5.18 -0.06 0.35
C CYS A 160 -3.95 0.83 0.42
N MET A 161 -4.16 2.13 0.62
CA MET A 161 -3.11 3.13 0.74
C MET A 161 -3.27 3.85 2.07
N LEU A 162 -2.24 3.83 2.91
CA LEU A 162 -2.33 4.55 4.18
C LEU A 162 -2.50 6.05 3.91
N LEU A 163 -1.66 6.62 3.05
CA LEU A 163 -1.72 8.01 2.61
C LEU A 163 -1.86 8.09 1.09
N GLU A 164 -2.61 9.04 0.59
CA GLU A 164 -2.68 9.40 -0.83
C GLU A 164 -2.31 10.87 -1.01
N LEU A 165 -1.45 11.15 -2.01
CA LEU A 165 -1.13 12.50 -2.47
C LEU A 165 -1.93 12.77 -3.74
N SER A 166 -3.15 13.28 -3.59
CA SER A 166 -4.14 13.35 -4.67
C SER A 166 -3.69 14.21 -5.85
N ASP A 167 -2.94 15.28 -5.58
CA ASP A 167 -2.36 16.18 -6.60
C ASP A 167 -1.40 15.48 -7.57
N LEU A 168 -0.80 14.34 -7.17
CA LEU A 168 0.08 13.55 -8.05
C LEU A 168 -0.72 12.61 -8.98
N GLY A 169 -2.02 12.43 -8.73
CA GLY A 169 -2.94 11.74 -9.61
C GLY A 169 -2.67 10.25 -9.77
N GLY A 170 -2.13 9.59 -8.74
CA GLY A 170 -1.78 8.16 -8.79
C GLY A 170 -2.94 7.23 -9.14
N ARG A 171 -4.18 7.58 -8.77
CA ARG A 171 -5.39 6.83 -9.14
C ARG A 171 -5.58 6.67 -10.66
N ARG A 172 -4.99 7.54 -11.50
CA ARG A 172 -5.05 7.39 -12.98
C ARG A 172 -4.39 6.10 -13.47
N GLN A 173 -3.39 5.59 -12.75
CA GLN A 173 -2.72 4.32 -13.09
C GLN A 173 -3.50 3.08 -12.60
N LEU A 174 -4.55 3.29 -11.79
CA LEU A 174 -5.29 2.25 -11.07
C LEU A 174 -6.77 2.21 -11.50
N GLN A 175 -7.08 2.70 -12.70
CA GLN A 175 -8.45 2.80 -13.20
C GLN A 175 -9.17 1.45 -13.21
N GLY A 176 -10.45 1.48 -12.85
CA GLY A 176 -11.31 0.29 -12.79
C GLY A 176 -11.08 -0.60 -11.57
N ARG A 177 -10.32 -0.13 -10.56
CA ARG A 177 -10.02 -0.87 -9.32
C ARG A 177 -10.52 -0.11 -8.10
N GLU A 178 -10.89 -0.84 -7.06
CA GLU A 178 -11.19 -0.28 -5.75
C GLU A 178 -9.89 0.22 -5.10
N VAL A 179 -9.86 1.52 -4.76
CA VAL A 179 -8.73 2.16 -4.09
C VAL A 179 -9.24 2.79 -2.79
N ASP A 180 -8.84 2.18 -1.68
CA ASP A 180 -9.11 2.61 -0.32
C ASP A 180 -7.93 3.40 0.21
N SER A 181 -8.06 4.71 0.27
CA SER A 181 -7.08 5.60 0.90
C SER A 181 -7.56 6.02 2.28
N ILE A 182 -6.77 5.72 3.32
CA ILE A 182 -7.14 6.01 4.71
C ILE A 182 -7.08 7.51 5.00
N VAL A 183 -6.09 8.19 4.41
CA VAL A 183 -5.93 9.65 4.46
C VAL A 183 -5.60 10.14 3.05
N ILE A 184 -6.31 11.15 2.58
CA ILE A 184 -6.07 11.81 1.29
C ILE A 184 -5.63 13.25 1.56
N PHE A 185 -4.46 13.60 1.02
CA PHE A 185 -3.89 14.94 0.98
C PHE A 185 -4.05 15.57 -0.41
#